data_AF-A0A644Z4A5-F1
#
_entry.id   AF-A0A644Z4A5-F1
#
_cell.length_a   1.000
_cell.length_b   1.000
_cell.length_c   1.000
_cell.angle_alpha   90.00
_cell.angle_beta   90.00
_cell.angle_gamma   90.00
#
_symmetry.space_group_name_H-M   'P 1'
#
loop_
_entity.id
_entity.type
_entity.pdbx_description
1 polymer ?
#
loop_
_entity_poly.entity_id
_entity_poly.type
_entity_poly.pdbx_seq_one_letter_code
_entity_poly.pdbx_strand_id
1 'polypeptide(L)'
;METFPVIKRIIERITGKESVYQSPTDMGVNRVGFGITDDEAIREASKQEIIRRSFDTECDYKKGLSDEETRNHMRLIMEEVELKQEDRAPVKPAREYAKRLMKRAVDNEIPAVIAFELNDGRIITGRTSDLMDACSSAILNAIKALANISDDILLLSPVILEPIKKLKSDGLHKRIPTLTANEILIALSISAVTNPTAQLAYDKLSELKDVQAHSTVILNKDDDQILRNLGLDITCDPVYPSENLYYV
;
A
#
# COMPACT_ATOMS: atom_id res chain seq x y z
N MET A 1 29.62 18.22 -1.52
CA MET A 1 30.52 19.11 -2.29
C MET A 1 31.59 19.76 -1.41
N GLU A 2 31.28 20.10 -0.15
CA GLU A 2 32.20 20.82 0.74
C GLU A 2 33.50 20.07 1.11
N THR A 3 33.49 18.74 1.11
CA THR A 3 34.64 17.91 1.48
C THR A 3 35.63 17.64 0.34
N PHE A 4 35.25 17.87 -0.91
CA PHE A 4 36.10 17.55 -2.07
C PHE A 4 37.44 18.29 -2.10
N PRO A 5 37.53 19.60 -1.77
CA PRO A 5 38.81 20.30 -1.71
C PRO A 5 39.80 19.68 -0.71
N VAL A 6 39.30 19.14 0.41
CA VAL A 6 40.13 18.46 1.42
C VAL A 6 40.63 17.13 0.87
N ILE A 7 39.75 16.33 0.26
CA ILE A 7 40.10 15.04 -0.34
C ILE A 7 41.11 15.23 -1.49
N LYS A 8 40.91 16.23 -2.36
CA LYS A 8 41.81 16.58 -3.46
C LYS A 8 43.25 16.81 -2.95
N ARG A 9 43.40 17.60 -1.88
CA ARG A 9 44.71 17.86 -1.23
C ARG A 9 45.34 16.60 -0.62
N ILE A 10 44.54 15.70 -0.06
CA ILE A 10 45.03 14.42 0.47
C ILE A 10 45.57 13.55 -0.68
N ILE A 11 44.84 13.45 -1.79
CA ILE A 11 45.25 12.70 -2.98
C ILE A 11 46.56 13.26 -3.54
N GLU A 12 46.66 14.59 -3.68
CA GLU A 12 47.87 15.26 -4.17
C GLU A 12 49.07 15.00 -3.26
N ARG A 13 48.86 15.01 -1.94
CA ARG A 13 49.92 14.74 -0.95
C ARG A 13 50.39 13.29 -0.97
N ILE A 14 49.49 12.33 -1.19
CA ILE A 14 49.83 10.90 -1.27
C ILE A 14 50.52 10.58 -2.60
N THR A 15 50.03 11.12 -3.70
CA THR A 15 50.51 10.80 -5.06
C THR A 15 51.70 11.65 -5.50
N GLY A 16 51.96 12.77 -4.82
CA GLY A 16 53.02 13.73 -5.16
C GLY A 16 52.81 14.45 -6.50
N LYS A 17 51.59 14.36 -7.06
CA LYS A 17 51.20 14.92 -8.36
C LYS A 17 49.84 15.59 -8.22
N GLU A 18 49.49 16.46 -9.17
CA GLU A 18 48.14 17.06 -9.20
C GLU A 18 47.07 15.96 -9.28
N SER A 19 45.96 16.15 -8.54
CA SER A 19 44.87 15.17 -8.49
C SER A 19 44.28 14.93 -9.88
N VAL A 20 44.10 13.66 -10.23
CA VAL A 20 43.47 13.24 -11.49
C VAL A 20 41.97 13.59 -11.52
N TYR A 21 41.36 13.76 -10.35
CA TYR A 21 39.95 14.14 -10.20
C TYR A 21 39.81 15.65 -10.02
N GLN A 22 38.96 16.28 -10.84
CA GLN A 22 38.70 17.72 -10.81
C GLN A 22 37.36 18.08 -10.18
N SER A 23 36.46 17.10 -10.06
CA SER A 23 35.18 17.26 -9.36
C SER A 23 34.80 15.98 -8.60
N PRO A 24 33.84 16.07 -7.65
CA PRO A 24 33.26 14.87 -7.03
C PRO A 24 32.65 13.91 -8.06
N THR A 25 32.10 14.46 -9.15
CA THR A 25 31.51 13.69 -10.25
C THR A 25 32.56 12.89 -11.02
N ASP A 26 33.73 13.49 -11.30
CA ASP A 26 34.85 12.78 -11.96
C ASP A 26 35.42 11.65 -11.10
N MET A 27 35.36 11.83 -9.78
CA MET A 27 35.72 10.78 -8.81
C MET A 27 34.64 9.70 -8.72
N GLY A 28 33.42 10.00 -9.16
CA GLY A 28 32.32 9.06 -9.26
C GLY A 28 32.50 8.11 -10.44
N VAL A 29 32.27 6.82 -10.19
CA VAL A 29 32.26 5.77 -11.23
C VAL A 29 30.84 5.36 -11.63
N ASN A 30 29.83 6.18 -11.27
CA ASN A 30 28.43 5.86 -11.52
C ASN A 30 28.14 5.79 -13.02
N ARG A 31 27.69 4.63 -13.48
CA ARG A 31 27.29 4.40 -14.88
C ARG A 31 25.81 4.04 -15.02
N VAL A 32 25.02 4.11 -13.95
CA VAL A 32 23.60 3.68 -13.95
C VAL A 32 22.78 4.39 -15.02
N GLY A 33 23.01 5.69 -15.24
CA GLY A 33 22.32 6.45 -16.28
C GLY A 33 22.54 5.93 -17.71
N PHE A 34 23.69 5.30 -17.98
CA PHE A 34 23.97 4.69 -19.29
C PHE A 34 23.27 3.33 -19.47
N GLY A 35 22.77 2.74 -18.39
CA GLY A 35 22.02 1.48 -18.42
C GLY A 35 20.52 1.67 -18.61
N ILE A 36 20.03 2.91 -18.69
CA ILE A 36 18.63 3.23 -18.95
C ILE A 36 18.31 2.87 -20.41
N THR A 37 17.43 1.90 -20.60
CA THR A 37 16.97 1.44 -21.92
C THR A 37 15.63 2.03 -22.32
N ASP A 38 14.83 2.44 -21.33
CA ASP A 38 13.53 3.09 -21.49
C ASP A 38 13.42 4.25 -20.49
N ASP A 39 13.58 5.48 -20.99
CA ASP A 39 13.50 6.70 -20.18
C ASP A 39 12.07 6.94 -19.66
N GLU A 40 11.06 6.64 -20.48
CA GLU A 40 9.66 6.91 -20.15
C GLU A 40 9.19 6.01 -19.02
N ALA A 41 9.50 4.70 -19.10
CA ALA A 41 9.17 3.74 -18.05
C ALA A 41 9.83 4.10 -16.71
N ILE A 42 11.11 4.52 -16.72
CA ILE A 42 11.81 4.92 -15.49
C ILE A 42 11.23 6.22 -14.92
N ARG A 43 10.89 7.19 -15.78
CA ARG A 43 10.28 8.44 -15.32
C ARG A 43 8.92 8.18 -14.69
N GLU A 44 8.10 7.31 -15.27
CA GLU A 44 6.81 6.95 -14.68
C GLU A 44 6.99 6.22 -13.34
N ALA A 45 7.87 5.22 -13.27
CA ALA A 45 8.17 4.52 -12.02
C ALA A 45 8.69 5.47 -10.92
N SER A 46 9.54 6.43 -11.30
CA SER A 46 10.08 7.44 -10.38
C SER A 46 8.99 8.38 -9.85
N LYS A 47 8.05 8.81 -10.71
CA LYS A 47 6.89 9.61 -10.29
C LYS A 47 6.00 8.85 -9.30
N GLN A 48 5.72 7.58 -9.57
CA GLN A 48 4.94 6.74 -8.66
C GLN A 48 5.62 6.56 -7.30
N GLU A 49 6.96 6.40 -7.27
CA GLU A 49 7.73 6.33 -6.01
C GLU A 49 7.67 7.66 -5.23
N ILE A 50 7.73 8.81 -5.91
CA ILE A 50 7.57 10.14 -5.26
C ILE A 50 6.19 10.24 -4.59
N ILE A 51 5.12 9.83 -5.29
CA ILE A 51 3.76 9.83 -4.71
C ILE A 51 3.68 8.89 -3.52
N ARG A 52 4.26 7.69 -3.62
CA ARG A 52 4.31 6.71 -2.54
C ARG A 52 4.99 7.28 -1.29
N ARG A 53 6.15 7.91 -1.46
CA ARG A 53 6.90 8.58 -0.38
C ARG A 53 6.14 9.74 0.25
N SER A 54 5.36 10.46 -0.55
CA SER A 54 4.48 11.51 -0.03
C SER A 54 3.44 10.94 0.94
N PHE A 55 2.73 9.88 0.55
CA PHE A 55 1.77 9.22 1.45
C PHE A 55 2.44 8.67 2.71
N ASP A 56 3.58 7.98 2.57
CA ASP A 56 4.33 7.45 3.72
C ASP A 56 4.70 8.59 4.70
N THR A 57 5.21 9.71 4.17
CA THR A 57 5.62 10.87 4.97
C THR A 57 4.43 11.53 5.67
N GLU A 58 3.28 11.67 4.99
CA GLU A 58 2.08 12.21 5.61
C GLU A 58 1.52 11.30 6.71
N CYS A 59 1.55 9.98 6.49
CA CYS A 59 1.18 9.00 7.51
C CYS A 59 2.14 9.03 8.71
N ASP A 60 3.45 9.11 8.49
CA ASP A 60 4.45 9.16 9.56
C ASP A 60 4.34 10.45 10.38
N TYR A 61 4.11 11.59 9.73
CA TYR A 61 3.81 12.84 10.42
C TYR A 61 2.55 12.71 11.29
N LYS A 62 1.48 12.10 10.75
CA LYS A 62 0.23 11.86 11.49
C LYS A 62 0.41 10.91 12.68
N LYS A 63 1.36 9.98 12.60
CA LYS A 63 1.77 9.07 13.69
C LYS A 63 2.75 9.71 14.69
N GLY A 64 3.25 10.92 14.40
CA GLY A 64 4.28 11.58 15.21
C GLY A 64 5.67 10.97 15.06
N LEU A 65 5.93 10.25 13.96
CA LEU A 65 7.22 9.62 13.64
C LEU A 65 8.12 10.52 12.77
N SER A 66 7.54 11.53 12.14
CA SER A 66 8.23 12.51 11.29
C SER A 66 7.84 13.92 11.69
N ASP A 67 8.75 14.86 11.47
CA ASP A 67 8.60 16.27 11.75
C ASP A 67 7.96 17.05 10.58
N GLU A 68 7.56 18.29 10.85
CA GLU A 68 6.88 19.13 9.86
C GLU A 68 7.81 19.58 8.71
N GLU A 69 9.11 19.71 8.97
CA GLU A 69 10.09 20.10 7.96
C GLU A 69 10.22 19.01 6.89
N THR A 70 10.34 17.74 7.31
CA THR A 70 10.35 16.57 6.42
C THR A 70 9.08 16.52 5.56
N ARG A 71 7.89 16.73 6.16
CA ARG A 71 6.62 16.77 5.42
C ARG A 71 6.58 17.91 4.39
N ASN A 72 7.00 19.11 4.78
CA ASN A 72 7.01 20.26 3.88
C ASN A 72 8.01 20.07 2.73
N HIS A 73 9.17 19.49 3.00
CA HIS A 73 10.14 19.16 1.97
C HIS A 73 9.59 18.16 0.94
N MET A 74 8.90 17.11 1.40
CA MET A 74 8.24 16.15 0.51
C MET A 74 7.15 16.82 -0.36
N ARG A 75 6.39 17.76 0.21
CA ARG A 75 5.41 18.54 -0.56
C ARG A 75 6.08 19.41 -1.64
N LEU A 76 7.19 20.07 -1.31
CA LEU A 76 7.97 20.85 -2.28
C LEU A 76 8.47 19.98 -3.44
N ILE A 77 8.98 18.79 -3.15
CA ILE A 77 9.41 17.84 -4.20
C ILE A 77 8.23 17.52 -5.13
N MET A 78 7.05 17.18 -4.59
CA MET A 78 5.87 16.91 -5.43
C MET A 78 5.47 18.09 -6.31
N GLU A 79 5.55 19.32 -5.78
CA GLU A 79 5.25 20.55 -6.51
C GLU A 79 6.27 20.80 -7.63
N GLU A 80 7.57 20.61 -7.36
CA GLU A 80 8.66 20.78 -8.35
C GLU A 80 8.54 19.84 -9.55
N VAL A 81 8.01 18.63 -9.35
CA VAL A 81 7.76 17.66 -10.42
C VAL A 81 6.31 17.65 -10.93
N GLU A 82 5.50 18.63 -10.51
CA GLU A 82 4.11 18.84 -10.91
C GLU A 82 3.19 17.62 -10.68
N LEU A 83 3.46 16.83 -9.65
CA LEU A 83 2.70 15.62 -9.30
C LEU A 83 1.57 15.90 -8.31
N LYS A 84 0.51 15.12 -8.44
CA LYS A 84 -0.61 15.06 -7.49
C LYS A 84 -0.73 13.66 -6.92
N GLN A 85 -1.25 13.58 -5.69
CA GLN A 85 -1.54 12.29 -5.06
C GLN A 85 -2.48 11.45 -5.93
N GLU A 86 -3.42 12.11 -6.60
CA GLU A 86 -4.41 11.47 -7.46
C GLU A 86 -3.86 10.97 -8.81
N ASP A 87 -2.57 11.19 -9.10
CA ASP A 87 -1.90 10.59 -10.27
C ASP A 87 -1.56 9.11 -10.04
N ARG A 88 -1.65 8.63 -8.79
CA ARG A 88 -1.69 7.20 -8.47
C ARG A 88 -3.11 6.67 -8.66
N ALA A 89 -3.30 5.76 -9.62
CA ALA A 89 -4.62 5.34 -10.09
C ALA A 89 -5.59 4.85 -9.00
N PRO A 90 -5.20 4.03 -8.00
CA PRO A 90 -6.14 3.57 -6.96
C PRO A 90 -6.64 4.66 -6.00
N VAL A 91 -6.03 5.85 -5.97
CA VAL A 91 -6.37 6.93 -5.02
C VAL A 91 -7.76 7.49 -5.26
N LYS A 92 -8.07 7.93 -6.50
CA LYS A 92 -9.37 8.55 -6.81
C LYS A 92 -10.53 7.58 -6.55
N PRO A 93 -10.51 6.32 -7.03
CA PRO A 93 -11.60 5.38 -6.81
C PRO A 93 -11.83 5.05 -5.34
N ALA A 94 -10.77 4.88 -4.55
CA ALA A 94 -10.88 4.65 -3.11
C ALA A 94 -11.59 5.83 -2.41
N ARG A 95 -11.10 7.06 -2.64
CA ARG A 95 -11.66 8.28 -2.04
C ARG A 95 -13.09 8.54 -2.49
N GLU A 96 -13.42 8.32 -3.76
CA GLU A 96 -14.78 8.47 -4.26
C GLU A 96 -15.75 7.48 -3.62
N TYR A 97 -15.33 6.22 -3.47
CA TYR A 97 -16.19 5.22 -2.85
C TYR A 97 -16.39 5.49 -1.35
N ALA A 98 -15.34 5.89 -0.63
CA ALA A 98 -15.47 6.34 0.76
C ALA A 98 -16.44 7.53 0.89
N LYS A 99 -16.34 8.54 0.01
CA LYS A 99 -17.29 9.67 -0.04
C LYS A 99 -18.73 9.23 -0.30
N ARG A 100 -18.95 8.23 -1.15
CA ARG A 100 -20.30 7.67 -1.40
C ARG A 100 -20.86 6.96 -0.18
N LEU A 101 -20.01 6.25 0.57
CA LEU A 101 -20.41 5.57 1.82
C LEU A 101 -20.72 6.58 2.93
N MET A 102 -19.91 7.63 3.09
CA MET A 102 -20.17 8.70 4.07
C MET A 102 -21.54 9.37 3.88
N LYS A 103 -21.99 9.58 2.63
CA LYS A 103 -23.32 10.14 2.35
C LYS A 103 -24.48 9.25 2.80
N ARG A 104 -24.23 7.95 3.03
CA ARG A 104 -25.22 6.95 3.45
C ARG A 104 -25.08 6.57 4.92
N ALA A 105 -23.94 6.87 5.53
CA ALA A 105 -23.68 6.60 6.92
C ALA A 105 -24.51 7.54 7.81
N VAL A 106 -25.14 6.96 8.84
CA VAL A 106 -25.91 7.70 9.84
C VAL A 106 -25.01 8.13 11.01
N ASP A 107 -23.89 7.43 11.19
CA ASP A 107 -22.92 7.64 12.27
C ASP A 107 -21.65 8.32 11.76
N ASN A 108 -20.93 9.03 12.65
CA ASN A 108 -19.69 9.75 12.38
C ASN A 108 -18.45 8.85 12.11
N GLU A 109 -18.65 7.55 11.84
CA GLU A 109 -17.54 6.64 11.55
C GLU A 109 -17.06 6.81 10.11
N ILE A 110 -15.73 6.91 9.95
CA ILE A 110 -15.09 7.06 8.64
C ILE A 110 -15.05 5.67 7.98
N PRO A 111 -15.77 5.44 6.87
CA PRO A 111 -15.77 4.14 6.21
C PRO A 111 -14.39 3.90 5.59
N ALA A 112 -13.70 2.87 6.07
CA ALA A 112 -12.45 2.41 5.47
C ALA A 112 -12.74 1.76 4.11
N VAL A 113 -12.03 2.21 3.09
CA VAL A 113 -12.09 1.69 1.72
C VAL A 113 -10.67 1.48 1.21
N ILE A 114 -10.45 0.36 0.54
CA ILE A 114 -9.21 0.07 -0.16
C ILE A 114 -9.51 -0.15 -1.64
N ALA A 115 -8.69 0.39 -2.53
CA ALA A 115 -8.74 0.13 -3.96
C ALA A 115 -7.43 -0.49 -4.44
N PHE A 116 -7.55 -1.48 -5.33
CA PHE A 116 -6.45 -2.15 -6.02
C PHE A 116 -6.54 -1.87 -7.51
N GLU A 117 -5.41 -1.57 -8.13
CA GLU A 117 -5.24 -1.54 -9.58
C GLU A 117 -4.58 -2.84 -10.03
N LEU A 118 -5.40 -3.75 -10.57
CA LEU A 118 -4.92 -5.03 -11.07
C LEU A 118 -3.98 -4.83 -12.27
N ASN A 119 -3.15 -5.84 -12.55
CA ASN A 119 -2.18 -5.81 -13.66
C ASN A 119 -2.80 -5.63 -15.06
N ASP A 120 -4.11 -5.84 -15.19
CA ASP A 120 -4.89 -5.59 -16.42
C ASP A 120 -5.57 -4.20 -16.45
N GLY A 121 -5.26 -3.34 -15.49
CA GLY A 121 -5.79 -1.98 -15.35
C GLY A 121 -7.17 -1.90 -14.71
N ARG A 122 -7.80 -3.03 -14.33
CA ARG A 122 -9.09 -2.99 -13.63
C ARG A 122 -8.90 -2.47 -12.20
N ILE A 123 -9.74 -1.53 -11.80
CA ILE A 123 -9.82 -1.06 -10.41
C ILE A 123 -10.85 -1.89 -9.64
N ILE A 124 -10.40 -2.54 -8.58
CA ILE A 124 -11.24 -3.29 -7.65
C ILE A 124 -11.23 -2.61 -6.30
N THR A 125 -12.39 -2.48 -5.66
CA THR A 125 -12.50 -1.86 -4.33
C THR A 125 -13.04 -2.83 -3.29
N GLY A 126 -12.64 -2.62 -2.04
CA GLY A 126 -13.14 -3.29 -0.85
C GLY A 126 -13.54 -2.27 0.20
N ARG A 127 -14.57 -2.58 0.99
CA ARG A 127 -15.05 -1.72 2.08
C ARG A 127 -15.22 -2.53 3.34
N THR A 128 -15.18 -1.85 4.48
CA THR A 128 -15.60 -2.46 5.75
C THR A 128 -17.09 -2.83 5.71
N SER A 129 -17.39 -3.99 6.26
CA SER A 129 -18.73 -4.56 6.42
C SER A 129 -18.89 -5.20 7.80
N ASP A 130 -20.11 -5.63 8.14
CA ASP A 130 -20.39 -6.33 9.41
C ASP A 130 -19.71 -7.71 9.50
N LEU A 131 -19.25 -8.24 8.36
CA LEU A 131 -18.61 -9.55 8.27
C LEU A 131 -17.08 -9.45 8.30
N MET A 132 -16.50 -8.53 7.52
CA MET A 132 -15.06 -8.42 7.34
C MET A 132 -14.61 -6.97 7.11
N ASP A 133 -13.33 -6.72 7.38
CA ASP A 133 -12.69 -5.43 7.14
C ASP A 133 -12.47 -5.11 5.64
N ALA A 134 -12.08 -3.86 5.37
CA ALA A 134 -11.83 -3.38 4.02
C ALA A 134 -10.69 -4.13 3.31
N CYS A 135 -9.66 -4.54 4.06
CA CYS A 135 -8.51 -5.30 3.54
C CYS A 135 -8.95 -6.67 3.01
N SER A 136 -9.65 -7.45 3.84
CA SER A 136 -10.24 -8.73 3.48
C SER A 136 -11.15 -8.61 2.28
N SER A 137 -12.04 -7.62 2.28
CA SER A 137 -12.98 -7.39 1.19
C SER A 137 -12.26 -7.08 -0.12
N ALA A 138 -11.22 -6.24 -0.08
CA ALA A 138 -10.46 -5.88 -1.27
C ALA A 138 -9.72 -7.09 -1.86
N ILE A 139 -9.08 -7.90 -0.99
CA ILE A 139 -8.40 -9.14 -1.40
C ILE A 139 -9.38 -10.11 -2.06
N LEU A 140 -10.52 -10.41 -1.41
CA LEU A 140 -11.50 -11.35 -1.96
C LEU A 140 -12.09 -10.86 -3.29
N ASN A 141 -12.41 -9.57 -3.40
CA ASN A 141 -12.94 -9.01 -4.64
C ASN A 141 -11.91 -9.07 -5.76
N ALA A 142 -10.63 -8.82 -5.46
CA ALA A 142 -9.56 -8.85 -6.44
C ALA A 142 -9.31 -10.26 -6.97
N ILE A 143 -9.20 -11.26 -6.09
CA ILE A 143 -9.01 -12.65 -6.54
C ILE A 143 -10.23 -13.20 -7.28
N LYS A 144 -11.46 -12.78 -6.93
CA LYS A 144 -12.66 -13.10 -7.72
C LYS A 144 -12.58 -12.52 -9.12
N ALA A 145 -12.17 -11.26 -9.25
CA ALA A 145 -12.03 -10.59 -10.53
C ALA A 145 -10.93 -11.22 -11.41
N LEU A 146 -9.81 -11.64 -10.81
CA LEU A 146 -8.71 -12.33 -11.50
C LEU A 146 -9.08 -13.77 -11.91
N ALA A 147 -9.89 -14.46 -11.11
CA ALA A 147 -10.41 -15.80 -11.42
C ALA A 147 -11.65 -15.78 -12.32
N ASN A 148 -12.14 -14.60 -12.72
CA ASN A 148 -13.38 -14.42 -13.47
C ASN A 148 -14.61 -15.06 -12.79
N ILE A 149 -14.65 -14.97 -11.46
CA ILE A 149 -15.75 -15.47 -10.62
C ILE A 149 -16.75 -14.33 -10.41
N SER A 150 -18.04 -14.62 -10.59
CA SER A 150 -19.12 -13.64 -10.37
C SER A 150 -19.13 -13.13 -8.93
N ASP A 151 -19.51 -11.85 -8.74
CA ASP A 151 -19.56 -11.25 -7.41
C ASP A 151 -20.61 -11.90 -6.50
N ASP A 152 -21.67 -12.47 -7.07
CA ASP A 152 -22.72 -13.16 -6.31
C ASP A 152 -22.26 -14.49 -5.70
N ILE A 153 -21.11 -15.02 -6.13
CA ILE A 153 -20.59 -16.30 -5.65
C ILE A 153 -19.84 -16.09 -4.34
N LEU A 154 -20.35 -16.73 -3.29
CA LEU A 154 -19.69 -16.81 -1.99
C LEU A 154 -18.54 -17.82 -2.05
N LEU A 155 -17.30 -17.32 -2.00
CA LEU A 155 -16.10 -18.18 -1.90
C LEU A 155 -16.02 -18.90 -0.56
N LEU A 156 -16.49 -18.24 0.50
CA LEU A 156 -16.42 -18.71 1.88
C LEU A 156 -17.82 -18.99 2.38
N SER A 157 -18.07 -20.24 2.78
CA SER A 157 -19.36 -20.64 3.33
C SER A 157 -19.57 -20.01 4.71
N PRO A 158 -20.78 -19.52 5.04
CA PRO A 158 -21.13 -19.04 6.38
C PRO A 158 -20.79 -20.05 7.49
N VAL A 159 -20.87 -21.35 7.19
CA VAL A 159 -20.54 -22.44 8.13
C VAL A 159 -19.09 -22.38 8.62
N ILE A 160 -18.17 -21.83 7.80
CA ILE A 160 -16.75 -21.67 8.17
C ILE A 160 -16.54 -20.34 8.90
N LEU A 161 -17.26 -19.29 8.50
CA LEU A 161 -17.09 -17.94 9.05
C LEU A 161 -17.75 -17.76 10.42
N GLU A 162 -18.91 -18.38 10.65
CA GLU A 162 -19.65 -18.26 11.91
C GLU A 162 -18.86 -18.74 13.15
N PRO A 163 -18.17 -19.89 13.14
CA PRO A 163 -17.35 -20.32 14.27
C PRO A 163 -16.22 -19.33 14.60
N ILE A 164 -15.57 -18.77 13.58
CA ILE A 164 -14.49 -17.77 13.76
C ILE A 164 -15.07 -16.51 14.40
N LYS A 165 -16.22 -16.04 13.91
CA LYS A 165 -16.91 -14.86 14.46
C LYS A 165 -17.37 -15.09 15.90
N LYS A 166 -17.97 -16.24 16.21
CA LYS A 166 -18.38 -16.64 17.58
C LYS A 166 -17.20 -16.74 18.53
N LEU A 167 -16.06 -17.28 18.08
CA LEU A 167 -14.86 -17.32 18.90
C LEU A 167 -14.39 -15.90 19.26
N LYS A 168 -14.43 -14.95 18.32
CA LYS A 168 -14.05 -13.55 18.59
C LYS A 168 -15.02 -12.86 19.53
N SER A 169 -16.33 -13.02 19.33
CA SER A 169 -17.34 -12.37 20.17
C SER A 169 -17.42 -13.00 21.55
N ASP A 170 -17.63 -14.31 21.62
CA ASP A 170 -18.04 -15.00 22.84
C ASP A 170 -16.84 -15.56 23.61
N GLY A 171 -15.82 -16.04 22.89
CA GLY A 171 -14.61 -16.60 23.49
C GLY A 171 -13.61 -15.53 23.90
N LEU A 172 -13.27 -14.63 22.97
CA LEU A 172 -12.24 -13.61 23.14
C LEU A 172 -12.79 -12.24 23.55
N HIS A 173 -14.12 -12.10 23.68
CA HIS A 173 -14.79 -10.89 24.15
C HIS A 173 -14.42 -9.62 23.35
N LYS A 174 -14.12 -9.77 22.05
CA LYS A 174 -13.83 -8.63 21.18
C LYS A 174 -15.12 -7.87 20.89
N ARG A 175 -15.09 -6.55 21.08
CA ARG A 175 -16.24 -5.65 20.82
C ARG A 175 -16.65 -5.61 19.35
N ILE A 176 -15.67 -5.72 18.44
CA ILE A 176 -15.88 -5.69 16.99
C ILE A 176 -15.43 -7.04 16.43
N PRO A 177 -16.35 -7.98 16.18
CA PRO A 177 -16.01 -9.31 15.69
C PRO A 177 -15.94 -9.37 14.15
N THR A 178 -15.44 -8.31 13.50
CA THR A 178 -15.17 -8.33 12.05
C THR A 178 -13.99 -9.25 11.76
N LEU A 179 -14.06 -9.98 10.65
CA LEU A 179 -13.00 -10.88 10.23
C LEU A 179 -11.85 -10.10 9.59
N THR A 180 -10.62 -10.46 9.97
CA THR A 180 -9.40 -9.83 9.45
C THR A 180 -8.87 -10.53 8.20
N ALA A 181 -7.97 -9.88 7.46
CA ALA A 181 -7.38 -10.45 6.25
C ALA A 181 -6.71 -11.81 6.52
N ASN A 182 -6.05 -11.95 7.67
CA ASN A 182 -5.43 -13.22 8.06
C ASN A 182 -6.48 -14.34 8.24
N GLU A 183 -7.56 -14.05 8.97
CA GLU A 183 -8.64 -15.01 9.24
C GLU A 183 -9.33 -15.44 7.93
N ILE A 184 -9.51 -14.49 7.01
CA ILE A 184 -10.11 -14.71 5.70
C ILE A 184 -9.20 -15.53 4.79
N LEU A 185 -7.89 -15.27 4.77
CA LEU A 185 -6.92 -16.06 3.99
C LEU A 185 -6.80 -17.50 4.51
N ILE A 186 -6.86 -17.70 5.84
CA ILE A 186 -6.90 -19.04 6.44
C ILE A 186 -8.20 -19.74 6.08
N ALA A 187 -9.35 -19.07 6.19
CA ALA A 187 -10.63 -19.64 5.81
C ALA A 187 -10.67 -20.01 4.31
N LEU A 188 -10.06 -19.19 3.45
CA LEU A 188 -9.94 -19.44 2.02
C LEU A 188 -9.09 -20.66 1.72
N SER A 189 -7.93 -20.82 2.38
CA SER A 189 -7.05 -21.98 2.18
C SER A 189 -7.73 -23.29 2.60
N ILE A 190 -8.51 -23.28 3.69
CA ILE A 190 -9.31 -24.44 4.11
C ILE A 190 -10.45 -24.71 3.11
N SER A 191 -11.13 -23.65 2.66
CA SER A 191 -12.24 -23.77 1.70
C SER A 191 -11.78 -24.31 0.35
N ALA A 192 -10.57 -23.96 -0.09
CA ALA A 192 -9.99 -24.41 -1.35
C ALA A 192 -9.89 -25.95 -1.45
N VAL A 193 -9.74 -26.65 -0.32
CA VAL A 193 -9.69 -28.13 -0.27
C VAL A 193 -11.00 -28.79 -0.72
N THR A 194 -12.14 -28.15 -0.46
CA THR A 194 -13.47 -28.75 -0.68
C THR A 194 -14.32 -27.99 -1.71
N ASN A 195 -13.93 -26.77 -2.08
CA ASN A 195 -14.63 -25.92 -3.04
C ASN A 195 -13.69 -25.57 -4.22
N PRO A 196 -13.91 -26.17 -5.41
CA PRO A 196 -13.11 -25.87 -6.61
C PRO A 196 -13.08 -24.38 -6.98
N THR A 197 -14.17 -23.66 -6.74
CA THR A 197 -14.23 -22.21 -7.01
C THR A 197 -13.35 -21.41 -6.04
N ALA A 198 -13.27 -21.85 -4.77
CA ALA A 198 -12.35 -21.26 -3.81
C ALA A 198 -10.88 -21.58 -4.13
N GLN A 199 -10.59 -22.77 -4.66
CA GLN A 199 -9.25 -23.11 -5.17
C GLN A 199 -8.83 -22.20 -6.31
N LEU A 200 -9.71 -21.98 -7.30
CA LEU A 200 -9.44 -21.04 -8.40
C LEU A 200 -9.11 -19.64 -7.89
N ALA A 201 -9.84 -19.14 -6.89
CA ALA A 201 -9.55 -17.84 -6.28
C ALA A 201 -8.22 -17.85 -5.50
N TYR A 202 -7.93 -18.93 -4.76
CA TYR A 202 -6.71 -19.09 -3.99
C TYR A 202 -5.45 -19.04 -4.89
N ASP A 203 -5.49 -19.71 -6.05
CA ASP A 203 -4.37 -19.75 -6.99
C ASP A 203 -4.02 -18.35 -7.54
N LYS A 204 -5.00 -17.44 -7.57
CA LYS A 204 -4.84 -16.04 -8.03
C LYS A 204 -4.20 -15.12 -7.01
N LEU A 205 -3.96 -15.54 -5.77
CA LEU A 205 -3.25 -14.72 -4.79
C LEU A 205 -1.85 -14.32 -5.26
N SER A 206 -1.16 -15.19 -6.00
CA SER A 206 0.17 -14.92 -6.55
C SER A 206 0.19 -13.80 -7.60
N GLU A 207 -0.95 -13.53 -8.25
CA GLU A 207 -1.10 -12.48 -9.26
C GLU A 207 -1.34 -11.09 -8.64
N LEU A 208 -1.47 -11.01 -7.30
CA LEU A 208 -1.53 -9.73 -6.57
C LEU A 208 -0.16 -9.09 -6.35
N LYS A 209 0.92 -9.79 -6.72
CA LYS A 209 2.26 -9.23 -6.64
C LYS A 209 2.40 -8.02 -7.57
N ASP A 210 3.03 -6.96 -7.06
CA ASP A 210 3.29 -5.69 -7.74
C ASP A 210 2.02 -4.88 -8.07
N VAL A 211 0.84 -5.30 -7.56
CA VAL A 211 -0.42 -4.55 -7.66
C VAL A 211 -0.35 -3.29 -6.79
N GLN A 212 -0.68 -2.14 -7.39
CA GLN A 212 -0.79 -0.89 -6.66
C GLN A 212 -2.10 -0.83 -5.88
N ALA A 213 -2.00 -0.37 -4.64
CA ALA A 213 -3.13 -0.25 -3.74
C ALA A 213 -3.14 1.11 -3.02
N HIS A 214 -4.34 1.55 -2.65
CA HIS A 214 -4.55 2.72 -1.81
C HIS A 214 -5.69 2.52 -0.81
N SER A 215 -5.45 2.87 0.45
CA SER A 215 -6.42 2.87 1.55
C SER A 215 -6.81 4.29 1.93
N THR A 216 -8.10 4.55 2.15
CA THR A 216 -8.59 5.86 2.63
C THR A 216 -8.35 6.10 4.12
N VAL A 217 -7.77 5.12 4.82
CA VAL A 217 -7.41 5.20 6.24
C VAL A 217 -6.06 4.55 6.49
N ILE A 218 -5.40 4.94 7.57
CA ILE A 218 -4.18 4.29 8.06
C ILE A 218 -4.51 2.85 8.47
N LEU A 219 -3.82 1.89 7.88
CA LEU A 219 -3.96 0.47 8.19
C LEU A 219 -3.34 0.12 9.55
N ASN A 220 -3.87 -0.92 10.19
CA ASN A 220 -3.18 -1.56 11.31
C ASN A 220 -1.92 -2.29 10.79
N LYS A 221 -1.04 -2.67 11.73
CA LYS A 221 0.24 -3.32 11.40
C LYS A 221 0.06 -4.70 10.76
N ASP A 222 -0.96 -5.45 11.18
CA ASP A 222 -1.19 -6.81 10.70
C ASP A 222 -1.63 -6.80 9.23
N ASP A 223 -2.58 -5.93 8.87
CA ASP A 223 -3.06 -5.75 7.50
C ASP A 223 -1.97 -5.20 6.58
N ASP A 224 -1.20 -4.20 7.03
CA ASP A 224 -0.06 -3.67 6.24
C ASP A 224 0.96 -4.79 5.96
N GLN A 225 1.29 -5.61 6.97
CA GLN A 225 2.22 -6.73 6.80
C GLN A 225 1.68 -7.80 5.85
N ILE A 226 0.37 -8.13 5.94
CA ILE A 226 -0.26 -9.11 5.06
C ILE A 226 -0.21 -8.64 3.61
N LEU A 227 -0.61 -7.39 3.33
CA LEU A 227 -0.58 -6.82 1.99
C LEU A 227 0.85 -6.80 1.42
N ARG A 228 1.84 -6.41 2.23
CA ARG A 228 3.25 -6.45 1.82
C ARG A 228 3.76 -7.87 1.57
N ASN A 229 3.36 -8.84 2.38
CA ASN A 229 3.74 -10.24 2.19
C ASN A 229 3.13 -10.85 0.92
N LEU A 230 1.93 -10.38 0.53
CA LEU A 230 1.30 -10.70 -0.76
C LEU A 230 1.95 -9.96 -1.95
N GLY A 231 2.88 -9.03 -1.68
CA GLY A 231 3.60 -8.28 -2.70
C GLY A 231 2.85 -7.05 -3.22
N LEU A 232 1.83 -6.55 -2.51
CA LEU A 232 1.12 -5.33 -2.91
C LEU A 232 1.92 -4.08 -2.53
N ASP A 233 1.85 -3.07 -3.40
CA ASP A 233 2.36 -1.73 -3.15
C ASP A 233 1.25 -0.82 -2.61
N ILE A 234 1.10 -0.83 -1.28
CA ILE A 234 0.03 -0.12 -0.56
C ILE A 234 0.45 1.29 -0.10
N THR A 235 -0.46 2.25 -0.28
CA THR A 235 -0.40 3.61 0.27
C THR A 235 -1.66 3.91 1.09
N CYS A 236 -1.61 4.87 2.01
CA CYS A 236 -2.75 5.22 2.86
C CYS A 236 -2.94 6.74 2.95
N ASP A 237 -4.18 7.19 3.09
CA ASP A 237 -4.47 8.56 3.53
C ASP A 237 -4.11 8.73 5.02
N PRO A 238 -3.64 9.92 5.46
CA PRO A 238 -3.24 10.20 6.84
C PRO A 238 -4.45 10.41 7.78
N VAL A 239 -5.41 9.48 7.74
CA VAL A 239 -6.68 9.50 8.47
C VAL A 239 -6.79 8.23 9.31
N TYR A 240 -7.05 8.38 10.61
CA TYR A 240 -7.34 7.23 11.45
C TYR A 240 -8.78 6.75 11.22
N PRO A 241 -9.04 5.45 11.16
CA PRO A 241 -10.38 4.87 10.97
C PRO A 241 -11.32 5.09 12.16
N SER A 242 -10.79 5.40 13.35
CA SER A 242 -11.60 5.74 14.53
C SER A 242 -10.89 6.76 15.42
N GLU A 243 -11.63 7.45 16.29
CA GLU A 243 -11.08 8.38 17.29
C GLU A 243 -10.35 7.68 18.44
N ASN A 244 -10.41 6.34 18.52
CA ASN A 244 -9.66 5.59 19.52
C ASN A 244 -8.18 5.52 19.12
N LEU A 245 -7.32 6.17 19.92
CA LEU A 245 -5.86 6.13 19.78
C LEU A 245 -5.28 4.69 19.85
N TYR A 246 -6.00 3.76 20.49
CA TYR A 246 -5.62 2.35 20.60
C TYR A 246 -6.25 1.57 19.45
N TYR A 247 -5.69 1.73 18.25
CA TYR A 247 -5.98 0.84 17.14
C TYR A 247 -5.17 -0.45 17.35
N VAL A 248 -5.85 -1.53 17.78
CA VAL A 248 -5.28 -2.88 17.97
C VAL A 248 -6.05 -3.85 17.09
#